data_AF-A0A2E6H1S2-F1
#
_entry.id   AF-A0A2E6H1S2-F1
#
_cell.length_a   1.000
_cell.length_b   1.000
_cell.length_c   1.000
_cell.angle_alpha   90.00
_cell.angle_beta   90.00
_cell.angle_gamma   90.00
#
_symmetry.space_group_name_H-M   'P 1'
#
loop_
_entity.id
_entity.type
_entity.pdbx_description
1 polymer ?
#
loop_
_entity_poly.entity_id
_entity_poly.type
_entity_poly.pdbx_seq_one_letter_code
_entity_poly.pdbx_strand_id
1 'polypeptide(L)'
;MTKNEEGQSTVEFIISFMMVIGFVFLYVKMALNFTNGYVVHYANFMASRALLVQEANSNQVDGSDTKSRQVAEEVWNGFNVEDVLGGIEITKEYNLPGTVDNNLFVGTIVEYEDRFSIFGNVGTTDKLKFKSESFLGKEPTIAECVERICEAFRALGAGGCNHNTTVMDNGC
;
A
#
# COMPACT_ATOMS: atom_id res chain seq x y z
N MET A 1 -6.16 -63.64 -26.22
CA MET A 1 -6.32 -62.18 -26.35
C MET A 1 -5.47 -61.52 -25.27
N THR A 2 -4.18 -61.33 -25.51
CA THR A 2 -3.32 -60.52 -24.65
C THR A 2 -3.01 -59.27 -25.46
N LYS A 3 -3.68 -58.17 -25.13
CA LYS A 3 -3.41 -56.87 -25.74
C LYS A 3 -2.05 -56.37 -25.23
N ASN A 4 -1.25 -55.82 -26.14
CA ASN A 4 0.03 -55.18 -25.85
C ASN A 4 -0.15 -54.02 -24.86
N GLU A 5 0.34 -54.19 -23.62
CA GLU A 5 0.50 -53.12 -22.62
C GLU A 5 1.91 -52.48 -22.67
N GLU A 6 2.67 -52.76 -23.73
CA GLU A 6 3.99 -52.17 -23.94
C GLU A 6 3.85 -50.66 -24.16
N GLY A 7 4.27 -49.87 -23.16
CA GLY A 7 4.22 -48.41 -23.18
C GLY A 7 3.27 -47.79 -22.15
N GLN A 8 2.39 -48.57 -21.50
CA GLN A 8 1.53 -48.04 -20.42
C GLN A 8 2.35 -47.47 -19.26
N SER A 9 3.43 -48.18 -18.87
CA SER A 9 4.34 -47.72 -17.82
C SER A 9 5.04 -46.40 -18.18
N THR A 10 5.40 -46.20 -19.46
CA THR A 10 5.99 -44.94 -19.94
C THR A 10 4.98 -43.80 -19.91
N VAL A 11 3.72 -44.06 -20.32
CA VAL A 11 2.64 -43.06 -20.26
C VAL A 11 2.34 -42.66 -18.82
N GLU A 12 2.24 -43.64 -17.92
CA GLU A 12 2.00 -43.40 -16.49
C GLU A 12 3.14 -42.58 -15.87
N PHE A 13 4.39 -42.94 -16.17
CA PHE A 13 5.56 -42.17 -15.72
C PHE A 13 5.52 -40.72 -16.22
N ILE A 14 5.21 -40.50 -17.49
CA ILE A 14 5.12 -39.16 -18.08
C ILE A 14 4.02 -38.33 -17.39
N ILE A 15 2.84 -38.92 -17.14
CA ILE A 15 1.74 -38.22 -16.47
C ILE A 15 2.12 -37.86 -15.03
N SER A 16 2.69 -38.79 -14.26
CA SER A 16 3.14 -38.51 -12.90
C SER A 16 4.24 -37.45 -12.87
N PHE A 17 5.17 -37.49 -13.81
CA PHE A 17 6.25 -36.51 -13.93
C PHE A 17 5.73 -35.11 -14.30
N MET A 18 4.80 -35.02 -15.26
CA MET A 18 4.13 -33.76 -15.61
C MET A 18 3.35 -33.18 -14.43
N MET A 19 2.68 -34.03 -13.65
CA MET A 19 1.95 -33.61 -12.47
C MET A 19 2.88 -32.99 -11.42
N VAL A 20 4.00 -33.66 -11.10
CA VAL A 20 4.99 -33.15 -10.14
C VAL A 20 5.60 -31.84 -10.61
N ILE A 21 6.01 -31.76 -11.88
CA ILE A 21 6.55 -30.53 -12.46
C ILE A 21 5.51 -29.40 -12.44
N GLY A 22 4.26 -29.70 -12.79
CA GLY A 22 3.17 -28.74 -12.75
C GLY A 22 2.97 -28.13 -11.36
N PHE A 23 3.03 -28.95 -10.31
CA PHE A 23 2.98 -28.46 -8.93
C PHE A 23 4.17 -27.58 -8.57
N VAL A 24 5.38 -27.95 -8.97
CA VAL A 24 6.58 -27.12 -8.72
C VAL A 24 6.41 -25.72 -9.33
N PHE A 25 5.97 -25.65 -10.59
CA PHE A 25 5.74 -24.36 -11.25
C PHE A 25 4.58 -23.56 -10.63
N LEU A 26 3.50 -24.23 -10.21
CA LEU A 26 2.41 -23.60 -9.47
C LEU A 26 2.93 -22.93 -8.19
N TYR A 27 3.73 -23.65 -7.40
CA TYR A 27 4.30 -23.12 -6.16
C TYR A 27 5.27 -21.97 -6.41
N VAL A 28 6.13 -22.07 -7.43
CA VAL A 28 7.02 -20.97 -7.81
C VAL A 28 6.24 -19.73 -8.22
N LYS A 29 5.19 -19.87 -9.04
CA LYS A 29 4.36 -18.73 -9.45
C LYS A 29 3.61 -18.12 -8.27
N MET A 30 3.08 -18.95 -7.37
CA MET A 30 2.43 -18.48 -6.14
C MET A 30 3.43 -17.72 -5.24
N ALA A 31 4.64 -18.25 -5.06
CA ALA A 31 5.71 -17.59 -4.30
C ALA A 31 6.08 -16.22 -4.90
N LEU A 32 6.28 -16.15 -6.22
CA LEU A 32 6.57 -14.88 -6.91
C LEU A 32 5.44 -13.86 -6.75
N ASN A 33 4.19 -14.29 -6.87
CA ASN A 33 3.04 -13.40 -6.67
C ASN A 33 2.96 -12.86 -5.24
N PHE A 34 3.24 -13.69 -4.22
CA PHE A 34 3.33 -13.20 -2.85
C PHE A 34 4.49 -12.23 -2.65
N THR A 35 5.67 -12.54 -3.19
CA THR A 35 6.83 -11.64 -3.10
C THR A 35 6.52 -10.29 -3.74
N ASN A 36 5.91 -10.27 -4.93
CA ASN A 36 5.48 -9.03 -5.59
C ASN A 36 4.50 -8.24 -4.72
N GLY A 37 3.50 -8.91 -4.13
CA GLY A 37 2.57 -8.28 -3.20
C GLY A 37 3.26 -7.70 -1.97
N TYR A 38 4.23 -8.42 -1.37
CA TYR A 38 5.01 -7.93 -0.24
C TYR A 38 5.83 -6.68 -0.57
N VAL A 39 6.43 -6.63 -1.76
CA VAL A 39 7.16 -5.44 -2.22
C VAL A 39 6.24 -4.23 -2.30
N VAL A 40 5.05 -4.39 -2.91
CA VAL A 40 4.04 -3.33 -3.01
C VAL A 40 3.58 -2.90 -1.61
N HIS A 41 3.24 -3.84 -0.73
CA HIS A 41 2.80 -3.53 0.64
C HIS A 41 3.88 -2.79 1.43
N TYR A 42 5.14 -3.20 1.29
CA TYR A 42 6.26 -2.56 1.99
C TYR A 42 6.50 -1.14 1.49
N ALA A 43 6.55 -0.94 0.17
CA ALA A 43 6.69 0.39 -0.42
C ALA A 43 5.51 1.30 -0.03
N ASN A 44 4.29 0.79 -0.06
CA ASN A 44 3.10 1.54 0.34
C ASN A 44 3.13 1.91 1.83
N PHE A 45 3.53 0.98 2.70
CA PHE A 45 3.70 1.25 4.12
C PHE A 45 4.75 2.33 4.38
N MET A 46 5.88 2.30 3.67
CA MET A 46 6.94 3.31 3.80
C MET A 46 6.47 4.68 3.28
N ALA A 47 5.73 4.73 2.18
CA ALA A 47 5.13 5.95 1.67
C ALA A 47 4.10 6.54 2.67
N SER A 48 3.23 5.70 3.24
CA SER A 48 2.28 6.10 4.28
C SER A 48 3.01 6.66 5.50
N ARG A 49 4.07 6.00 5.98
CA ARG A 49 4.88 6.51 7.10
C ARG A 49 5.52 7.86 6.83
N ALA A 50 5.97 8.10 5.60
CA ALA A 50 6.55 9.39 5.22
C ALA A 50 5.48 10.49 5.15
N LEU A 51 4.25 10.13 4.76
CA LEU A 51 3.09 11.03 4.80
C LEU A 51 2.74 11.44 6.23
N LEU A 52 2.84 10.53 7.21
CA LEU A 52 2.46 10.76 8.62
C LEU A 52 3.17 11.93 9.29
N VAL A 53 4.50 11.97 9.12
CA VAL A 53 5.39 12.81 9.92
C VAL A 53 5.70 14.14 9.24
N GLN A 54 5.26 14.31 7.99
CA GLN A 54 5.66 15.46 7.20
C GLN A 54 4.83 16.68 7.59
N GLU A 55 5.54 17.70 8.11
CA GLU A 55 5.00 19.02 8.41
C GLU A 55 5.68 20.11 7.57
N ALA A 56 4.93 21.12 7.14
CA ALA A 56 5.41 22.25 6.32
C ALA A 56 5.53 23.58 7.09
N ASN A 57 5.34 23.57 8.42
CA ASN A 57 5.27 24.73 9.30
C ASN A 57 4.28 25.79 8.78
N SER A 58 3.11 25.31 8.36
CA SER A 58 2.05 26.17 7.84
C SER A 58 1.17 26.71 8.97
N ASN A 59 0.63 27.90 8.79
CA ASN A 59 -0.40 28.47 9.68
C ASN A 59 -1.83 28.00 9.30
N GLN A 60 -1.95 27.15 8.29
CA GLN A 60 -3.21 26.54 7.84
C GLN A 60 -3.18 25.04 8.07
N VAL A 61 -4.30 24.50 8.55
CA VAL A 61 -4.52 23.07 8.84
C VAL A 61 -4.15 22.17 7.66
N ASP A 62 -4.56 22.52 6.44
CA ASP A 62 -4.27 21.73 5.23
C ASP A 62 -2.95 22.09 4.54
N GLY A 63 -2.20 23.05 5.09
CA GLY A 63 -1.04 23.63 4.40
C GLY A 63 0.13 22.66 4.19
N SER A 64 0.12 21.54 4.91
CA SER A 64 1.17 20.53 4.84
C SER A 64 0.83 19.36 3.91
N ASP A 65 -0.42 19.24 3.47
CA ASP A 65 -0.92 18.08 2.72
C ASP A 65 -0.23 17.88 1.37
N THR A 66 0.00 18.97 0.64
CA THR A 66 0.73 18.90 -0.64
C THR A 66 2.17 18.43 -0.42
N LYS A 67 2.83 18.91 0.64
CA LYS A 67 4.21 18.52 0.93
C LYS A 67 4.28 17.06 1.42
N SER A 68 3.34 16.62 2.26
CA SER A 68 3.25 15.23 2.71
C SER A 68 3.05 14.28 1.53
N ARG A 69 2.21 14.63 0.55
CA ARG A 69 2.02 13.84 -0.67
C ARG A 69 3.32 13.73 -1.48
N GLN A 70 4.01 14.84 -1.71
CA GLN A 70 5.27 14.85 -2.48
C GLN A 70 6.34 13.96 -1.84
N VAL A 71 6.47 14.01 -0.52
CA VAL A 71 7.46 13.18 0.21
C VAL A 71 7.06 11.71 0.16
N ALA A 72 5.78 11.39 0.27
CA ALA A 72 5.29 10.02 0.11
C ALA A 72 5.54 9.49 -1.31
N GLU A 73 5.34 10.31 -2.35
CA GLU A 73 5.67 9.97 -3.74
C GLU A 73 7.17 9.74 -3.93
N GLU A 74 8.02 10.59 -3.35
CA GLU A 74 9.48 10.43 -3.40
C GLU A 74 9.93 9.10 -2.78
N VAL A 75 9.38 8.76 -1.61
CA VAL A 75 9.66 7.50 -0.94
C VAL A 75 9.18 6.30 -1.76
N TRP A 76 7.97 6.36 -2.33
CA TRP A 76 7.47 5.32 -3.23
C TRP A 76 8.40 5.12 -4.43
N ASN A 77 8.74 6.21 -5.12
CA ASN A 77 9.57 6.16 -6.33
C ASN A 77 10.96 5.62 -6.02
N GLY A 78 11.49 5.82 -4.81
CA GLY A 78 12.76 5.24 -4.37
C GLY A 78 12.81 3.71 -4.38
N PHE A 79 11.66 3.03 -4.32
CA PHE A 79 11.58 1.56 -4.37
C PHE A 79 11.52 0.99 -5.79
N ASN A 80 11.27 1.82 -6.82
CA ASN A 80 11.12 1.40 -8.22
C ASN A 80 10.20 0.18 -8.39
N VAL A 81 9.06 0.18 -7.70
CA VAL A 81 8.13 -0.96 -7.62
C VAL A 81 7.65 -1.37 -9.01
N GLU A 82 7.30 -0.40 -9.84
CA GLU A 82 6.84 -0.60 -11.21
C GLU A 82 7.87 -1.39 -12.04
N ASP A 83 9.16 -1.06 -11.93
CA ASP A 83 10.24 -1.76 -12.64
C ASP A 83 10.50 -3.16 -12.07
N VAL A 84 10.47 -3.30 -10.75
CA VAL A 84 10.66 -4.60 -10.06
C VAL A 84 9.56 -5.58 -10.45
N LEU A 85 8.34 -5.10 -10.66
CA LEU A 85 7.20 -5.92 -11.07
C LEU A 85 7.08 -6.08 -12.59
N GLY A 86 8.00 -5.51 -13.38
CA GLY A 86 8.03 -5.69 -14.84
C GLY A 86 7.13 -4.74 -15.62
N GLY A 87 6.99 -3.50 -15.16
CA GLY A 87 6.24 -2.44 -15.83
C GLY A 87 4.73 -2.51 -15.62
N ILE A 88 4.27 -3.05 -14.49
CA ILE A 88 2.85 -3.08 -14.16
C ILE A 88 2.37 -1.66 -13.89
N GLU A 89 1.18 -1.33 -14.39
CA GLU A 89 0.51 -0.07 -14.07
C GLU A 89 0.02 -0.09 -12.63
N ILE A 90 0.44 0.92 -11.86
CA ILE A 90 0.12 1.06 -10.44
C ILE A 90 -0.59 2.40 -10.25
N THR A 91 -1.78 2.35 -9.66
CA THR A 91 -2.54 3.52 -9.25
C THR A 91 -2.27 3.79 -7.77
N LYS A 92 -1.96 5.05 -7.45
CA LYS A 92 -1.66 5.53 -6.09
C LYS A 92 -2.69 6.56 -5.68
N GLU A 93 -3.27 6.39 -4.51
CA GLU A 93 -4.22 7.32 -3.89
C GLU A 93 -3.73 7.71 -2.49
N TYR A 94 -3.90 8.98 -2.16
CA TYR A 94 -3.44 9.58 -0.90
C TYR A 94 -4.64 10.15 -0.16
N ASN A 95 -5.05 9.47 0.91
CA ASN A 95 -6.10 9.94 1.79
C ASN A 95 -5.49 10.88 2.82
N LEU A 96 -5.74 12.17 2.66
CA LEU A 96 -5.24 13.23 3.54
C LEU A 96 -6.38 13.75 4.45
N PRO A 97 -6.09 14.29 5.64
CA PRO A 97 -7.12 14.74 6.59
C PRO A 97 -8.13 15.73 5.97
N GLY A 98 -7.67 16.68 5.15
CA GLY A 98 -8.55 17.64 4.48
C GLY A 98 -9.36 17.06 3.29
N THR A 99 -9.12 15.80 2.92
CA THR A 99 -9.75 15.16 1.75
C THR A 99 -10.67 14.00 2.08
N VAL A 100 -10.63 13.47 3.31
CA VAL A 100 -11.48 12.36 3.75
C VAL A 100 -12.38 12.78 4.91
N ASP A 101 -13.66 12.40 4.83
CA ASP A 101 -14.63 12.68 5.91
C ASP A 101 -14.26 11.97 7.23
N ASN A 102 -13.46 10.90 7.16
CA ASN A 102 -13.05 10.11 8.31
C ASN A 102 -11.53 10.11 8.49
N ASN A 103 -11.08 10.88 9.47
CA ASN A 103 -9.67 11.02 9.87
C ASN A 103 -9.00 9.71 10.34
N LEU A 104 -9.77 8.63 10.56
CA LEU A 104 -9.23 7.30 10.85
C LEU A 104 -8.66 6.59 9.61
N PHE A 105 -9.04 7.02 8.40
CA PHE A 105 -8.61 6.41 7.14
C PHE A 105 -7.62 7.29 6.36
N VAL A 106 -6.76 8.00 7.09
CA VAL A 106 -5.67 8.80 6.54
C VAL A 106 -4.45 7.91 6.29
N GLY A 107 -3.87 8.03 5.09
CA GLY A 107 -2.78 7.19 4.64
C GLY A 107 -2.75 7.03 3.12
N THR A 108 -2.27 5.88 2.65
CA THR A 108 -2.07 5.61 1.22
C THR A 108 -2.71 4.30 0.77
N ILE A 109 -3.26 4.34 -0.44
CA ILE A 109 -3.86 3.21 -1.12
C ILE A 109 -3.12 3.00 -2.43
N VAL A 110 -2.80 1.75 -2.72
CA VAL A 110 -2.14 1.34 -3.96
C VAL A 110 -2.95 0.22 -4.60
N GLU A 111 -3.32 0.41 -5.85
CA GLU A 111 -4.02 -0.57 -6.66
C GLU A 111 -3.18 -0.95 -7.87
N TYR A 112 -3.12 -2.24 -8.16
CA TYR A 112 -2.40 -2.75 -9.32
C TYR A 112 -3.08 -4.00 -9.87
N GLU A 113 -2.84 -4.27 -11.15
CA GLU A 113 -3.46 -5.40 -11.85
C GLU A 113 -2.41 -6.38 -12.35
N ASP A 114 -2.49 -7.65 -11.94
CA ASP A 114 -1.57 -8.70 -12.40
C ASP A 114 -2.30 -10.01 -12.75
N ARG A 115 -1.68 -10.85 -13.56
CA ARG A 115 -2.21 -12.13 -14.01
C ARG A 115 -1.63 -13.29 -13.21
N PHE A 116 -2.51 -14.18 -12.75
CA PHE A 116 -2.09 -15.48 -12.22
C PHE A 116 -2.03 -16.52 -13.35
N SER A 117 -0.99 -16.44 -14.20
CA SER A 117 -0.71 -17.44 -15.24
C SER A 117 0.59 -18.19 -14.93
N ILE A 118 0.54 -19.53 -14.93
CA ILE A 118 1.72 -20.40 -14.68
C ILE A 118 2.38 -20.79 -16.01
N PHE A 119 1.55 -21.03 -17.02
CA PHE A 119 1.91 -21.15 -18.43
C PHE A 119 0.94 -20.27 -19.21
N GLY A 120 1.30 -19.74 -20.37
CA GLY A 120 0.54 -18.68 -21.08
C GLY A 120 -0.98 -18.88 -21.22
N ASN A 121 -1.48 -20.13 -21.10
CA ASN A 121 -2.90 -20.50 -21.10
C ASN A 121 -3.38 -21.32 -19.87
N VAL A 122 -2.53 -21.59 -18.88
CA VAL A 122 -2.87 -22.39 -17.69
C VAL A 122 -2.91 -21.47 -16.47
N GLY A 123 -4.12 -21.19 -16.00
CA GLY A 123 -4.41 -20.24 -14.94
C GLY A 123 -5.56 -19.31 -15.33
N THR A 124 -5.61 -18.12 -14.71
CA THR A 124 -6.52 -17.06 -15.14
C THR A 124 -5.85 -16.19 -16.20
N THR A 125 -6.54 -15.96 -17.32
CA THR A 125 -6.13 -14.98 -18.34
C THR A 125 -6.49 -13.56 -17.93
N ASP A 126 -7.46 -13.44 -17.02
CA ASP A 126 -7.98 -12.17 -16.57
C ASP A 126 -7.03 -11.56 -15.54
N LYS A 127 -6.86 -10.25 -15.63
CA LYS A 127 -6.10 -9.50 -14.64
C LYS A 127 -6.89 -9.48 -13.32
N LEU A 128 -6.21 -9.86 -12.25
CA LEU A 128 -6.73 -9.74 -10.89
C LEU A 128 -6.36 -8.35 -10.37
N LYS A 129 -7.34 -7.69 -9.75
CA LYS A 129 -7.12 -6.42 -9.05
C LYS A 129 -6.59 -6.70 -7.66
N PHE A 130 -5.43 -6.15 -7.35
CA PHE A 130 -4.82 -6.19 -6.05
C PHE A 130 -4.86 -4.80 -5.43
N LYS A 131 -5.09 -4.76 -4.12
CA LYS A 131 -5.18 -3.53 -3.35
C LYS A 131 -4.31 -3.64 -2.10
N SER A 132 -3.46 -2.65 -1.89
CA SER A 132 -2.74 -2.43 -0.64
C SER A 132 -3.24 -1.17 0.01
N GLU A 133 -3.60 -1.25 1.28
CA GLU A 133 -4.03 -0.11 2.08
C GLU A 133 -3.08 0.07 3.27
N SER A 134 -2.71 1.31 3.56
CA SER A 134 -1.88 1.64 4.71
C SER A 134 -2.41 2.90 5.40
N PHE A 135 -3.36 2.70 6.31
CA PHE A 135 -3.98 3.76 7.11
C PHE A 135 -3.26 3.87 8.46
N LEU A 136 -2.20 4.65 8.49
CA LEU A 136 -1.43 4.85 9.72
C LEU A 136 -1.89 6.10 10.51
N GLY A 137 -2.86 6.85 9.98
CA GLY A 137 -3.28 8.15 10.51
C GLY A 137 -2.51 9.29 9.84
N LYS A 138 -2.44 10.44 10.48
CA LYS A 138 -1.44 11.50 10.26
C LYS A 138 -1.26 12.21 11.59
N GLU A 139 -0.02 12.56 11.94
CA GLU A 139 0.21 13.37 13.13
C GLU A 139 -0.39 14.76 12.91
N PRO A 140 -1.10 15.32 13.89
CA PRO A 140 -1.69 16.65 13.73
C PRO A 140 -0.58 17.68 13.45
N THR A 141 -0.83 18.52 12.46
CA THR A 141 0.05 19.65 12.15
C THR A 141 0.06 20.64 13.30
N ILE A 142 1.07 21.52 13.34
CA ILE A 142 1.15 22.57 14.36
C ILE A 142 -0.09 23.47 14.32
N ALA A 143 -0.59 23.79 13.12
CA ALA A 143 -1.82 24.56 12.95
C ALA A 143 -3.04 23.84 13.55
N GLU A 144 -3.19 22.53 13.33
CA GLU A 144 -4.26 21.72 13.92
C GLU A 144 -4.15 21.64 15.44
N CYS A 145 -2.94 21.49 16.00
CA CYS A 145 -2.76 21.49 17.44
C CYS A 145 -3.14 22.84 18.06
N VAL A 146 -2.74 23.96 17.43
CA VAL A 146 -3.15 25.30 17.88
C VAL A 146 -4.67 25.44 17.85
N GLU A 147 -5.33 25.06 16.75
CA GLU A 147 -6.78 25.13 16.64
C GLU A 147 -7.49 24.28 17.70
N ARG A 148 -7.09 23.02 17.89
CA ARG A 148 -7.68 22.12 18.91
C ARG A 148 -7.52 22.67 20.32
N ILE A 149 -6.37 23.25 20.64
CA ILE A 149 -6.12 23.89 21.94
C ILE A 149 -7.03 25.12 22.09
N CYS A 150 -7.17 25.93 21.05
CA CYS A 150 -8.07 27.09 21.05
C CYS A 150 -9.53 26.69 21.29
N GLU A 151 -9.98 25.61 20.67
CA GLU A 151 -11.32 25.07 20.88
C GLU A 151 -11.50 24.57 22.32
N ALA A 152 -10.51 23.87 22.87
CA ALA A 152 -10.55 23.40 24.25
C ALA A 152 -10.64 24.55 25.27
N PHE A 153 -9.84 25.62 25.08
CA PHE A 153 -9.91 26.81 25.95
C PHE A 153 -11.27 27.52 25.85
N ARG A 154 -11.80 27.67 24.62
CA ARG A 154 -13.14 28.24 24.40
C ARG A 154 -14.22 27.41 25.10
N ALA A 155 -14.13 26.08 25.06
CA ALA A 155 -15.08 25.19 25.73
C ALA A 155 -15.04 25.32 27.27
N LEU A 156 -13.89 25.69 27.83
CA LEU A 156 -13.71 25.94 29.27
C LEU A 156 -14.09 27.37 29.71
N GLY A 157 -14.54 28.22 28.79
CA GLY A 157 -14.89 29.62 29.08
C GLY A 157 -13.69 30.53 29.35
N ALA A 158 -12.46 30.02 29.19
CA ALA A 158 -11.27 30.85 29.06
C ALA A 158 -11.32 31.53 27.69
N GLY A 159 -10.95 32.82 27.60
CA GLY A 159 -11.04 33.60 26.37
C GLY A 159 -10.28 32.99 25.17
N GLY A 160 -10.43 33.61 23.99
CA GLY A 160 -9.81 33.11 22.75
C GLY A 160 -8.28 33.08 22.73
N CYS A 161 -7.71 32.58 21.63
CA CYS A 161 -6.26 32.38 21.42
C CYS A 161 -5.43 33.65 21.18
N ASN A 162 -5.69 34.70 21.95
CA ASN A 162 -5.01 35.98 21.81
C ASN A 162 -3.70 36.06 22.63
N HIS A 163 -3.32 34.99 23.33
CA HIS A 163 -2.13 34.94 24.17
C HIS A 163 -1.11 33.91 23.63
N ASN A 164 0.13 34.37 23.44
CA ASN A 164 1.25 33.53 23.04
C ASN A 164 1.58 32.55 24.17
N THR A 165 1.14 31.31 24.00
CA THR A 165 1.43 30.21 24.93
C THR A 165 2.25 29.19 24.18
N THR A 166 3.38 28.75 24.73
CA THR A 166 4.18 27.68 24.12
C THR A 166 3.40 26.38 24.26
N VAL A 167 2.89 25.87 23.14
CA VAL A 167 2.31 24.54 23.06
C VAL A 167 3.45 23.55 23.27
N MET A 168 3.40 22.76 24.34
CA MET A 168 4.35 21.65 24.53
C MET A 168 3.88 20.49 23.65
N ASP A 169 4.68 20.17 22.65
CA ASP A 169 4.46 19.08 21.70
C ASP A 169 4.58 17.71 22.38
N ASN A 170 3.44 17.10 22.73
CA ASN A 170 3.32 15.69 23.07
C ASN A 170 2.49 14.92 22.00
N GLY A 171 2.59 15.34 20.73
CA GLY A 171 1.58 14.98 19.70
C GLY A 171 0.32 15.85 19.76
N CYS A 172 0.32 16.82 20.69
CA CYS A 172 -0.34 18.13 20.84
C CYS A 172 -0.24 18.53 22.35
#